data_AF-A0AAE1P4Z6-F1
#
_entry.id   AF-A0AAE1P4Z6-F1
#
_cell.length_a   1.000
_cell.length_b   1.000
_cell.length_c   1.000
_cell.angle_alpha   90.00
_cell.angle_beta   90.00
_cell.angle_gamma   90.00
#
_symmetry.space_group_name_H-M   'P 1'
#
loop_
_entity.id
_entity.type
_entity.pdbx_description
1 polymer ?
#
loop_
_entity_poly.entity_id
_entity_poly.type
_entity_poly.pdbx_seq_one_letter_code
_entity_poly.pdbx_strand_id
1 'polypeptide(L)'
;MGVKYQVVGDTSLGNTVLNWIIKVPGYLVPGSLRVMAFEVRSAKFPPAGLSGREMCLLWPQPLCVYMCFPYELTEEDQSWSIFSLSVCVRIKVWMCGGTLEISTCSHVGHVFRKSTPYTFPGGTSKIVNKNNARLAEVWLDDWKEFYYSINPGARSVDYGDVSGRRKLRKDLNCKSFRWFLENIYPESQMPLDYYYLGEIRNVETQSCLDTLGRKSGENLGTSYCHGLGGNQVFAYTKRQQIMSDDNCLDASNPSGPVKLVRCHGMGGNQMWTYDDQDGSIRHVNSGRCLQKPDARDVTLPTLKPCDGSGAQKWIMNGSFKWQAN
;
A
#
# COMPACT_ATOMS: atom_id res chain seq x y z
N MET A 1 2.15 42.76 1.23
CA MET A 1 1.82 43.13 -0.15
C MET A 1 0.86 42.09 -0.70
N GLY A 2 -0.38 42.49 -0.97
CA GLY A 2 -1.43 41.58 -1.46
C GLY A 2 -1.22 41.25 -2.93
N VAL A 3 -1.33 39.97 -3.28
CA VAL A 3 -1.34 39.51 -4.67
C VAL A 3 -2.79 39.60 -5.16
N LYS A 4 -3.07 40.50 -6.10
CA LYS A 4 -4.34 40.54 -6.82
C LYS A 4 -4.33 39.47 -7.90
N TYR A 5 -5.34 38.60 -7.89
CA TYR A 5 -5.64 37.70 -9.01
C TYR A 5 -6.57 38.43 -9.98
N GLN A 6 -6.25 38.43 -11.27
CA GLN A 6 -7.15 38.95 -12.29
C GLN A 6 -7.78 37.78 -13.04
N VAL A 7 -9.10 37.63 -12.88
CA VAL A 7 -9.92 36.67 -13.63
C VAL A 7 -10.37 37.38 -14.89
N VAL A 8 -9.99 36.85 -16.06
CA VAL A 8 -10.55 37.29 -17.34
C VAL A 8 -11.32 36.10 -17.90
N GLY A 9 -12.65 36.19 -17.88
CA GLY A 9 -13.54 35.23 -18.52
C GLY A 9 -14.04 35.81 -19.83
N ASP A 10 -13.88 35.08 -20.93
CA ASP A 10 -14.63 35.34 -22.17
C ASP A 10 -15.90 34.49 -22.14
N THR A 11 -17.06 35.13 -22.30
CA THR A 11 -18.39 34.52 -22.21
C THR A 11 -19.08 34.45 -23.57
N SER A 12 -18.30 34.20 -24.63
CA SER A 12 -18.84 33.98 -25.96
C SER A 12 -18.54 32.57 -26.45
N LEU A 13 -19.50 31.66 -26.22
CA LEU A 13 -19.83 30.41 -26.94
C LEU A 13 -20.40 29.38 -25.96
N GLY A 14 -21.59 28.85 -26.27
CA GLY A 14 -22.48 28.05 -25.41
C GLY A 14 -22.00 26.65 -24.99
N ASN A 15 -20.71 26.46 -24.74
CA ASN A 15 -20.12 25.33 -24.03
C ASN A 15 -18.97 25.89 -23.19
N THR A 16 -19.18 26.07 -21.89
CA THR A 16 -18.24 26.77 -21.00
C THR A 16 -16.97 25.95 -20.76
N VAL A 17 -15.98 26.08 -21.65
CA VAL A 17 -14.58 25.71 -21.39
C VAL A 17 -13.91 26.93 -20.76
N LEU A 18 -13.80 26.95 -19.43
CA LEU A 18 -13.00 27.97 -18.74
C LEU A 18 -11.55 27.48 -18.68
N ASN A 19 -10.70 28.05 -19.54
CA ASN A 19 -9.25 27.87 -19.47
C ASN A 19 -8.69 28.67 -18.29
N TRP A 20 -8.10 27.99 -17.31
CA TRP A 20 -7.39 28.63 -16.21
C TRP A 20 -5.88 28.51 -16.42
N ILE A 21 -5.20 29.63 -16.70
CA ILE A 21 -3.74 29.71 -16.76
C ILE A 21 -3.25 30.37 -15.47
N ILE A 22 -2.60 29.61 -14.58
CA ILE A 22 -1.88 30.19 -13.43
C ILE A 22 -0.49 30.62 -13.92
N LYS A 23 -0.30 31.91 -14.21
CA LYS A 23 1.04 32.49 -14.42
C LYS A 23 1.68 32.78 -13.06
N VAL A 24 2.78 32.10 -12.74
CA VAL A 24 3.68 32.48 -11.63
C VAL A 24 4.84 33.28 -12.24
N PRO A 25 5.01 34.57 -11.90
CA PRO A 25 6.14 35.35 -12.41
C PRO A 25 7.42 35.07 -11.61
N GLY A 26 8.49 34.70 -12.33
CA GLY A 26 9.87 34.76 -11.83
C GLY A 26 10.53 33.40 -11.60
N TYR A 27 11.72 33.23 -12.20
CA TYR A 27 12.68 32.12 -12.08
C TYR A 27 12.46 30.88 -12.95
N LEU A 28 12.71 31.04 -14.25
CA LEU A 28 13.09 29.95 -15.15
C LEU A 28 14.63 29.89 -15.23
N VAL A 29 15.24 28.80 -14.76
CA VAL A 29 16.60 28.41 -15.13
C VAL A 29 16.48 27.27 -16.16
N PRO A 30 17.17 27.31 -17.32
CA PRO A 30 17.01 26.28 -18.34
C PRO A 30 17.77 25.01 -17.96
N GLY A 31 17.15 23.83 -18.07
CA GLY A 31 17.92 22.57 -18.15
C GLY A 31 17.34 21.28 -17.59
N SER A 32 16.18 21.24 -16.90
CA SER A 32 15.63 19.94 -16.42
C SER A 32 14.13 19.98 -16.10
N LEU A 33 13.29 20.29 -17.08
CA LEU A 33 11.84 20.12 -16.95
C LEU A 33 11.43 18.78 -17.55
N ARG A 34 11.23 17.76 -16.70
CA ARG A 34 10.36 16.63 -17.06
C ARG A 34 8.92 17.04 -16.72
N VAL A 35 8.21 17.58 -17.71
CA VAL A 35 6.78 17.86 -17.62
C VAL A 35 6.05 16.54 -17.87
N MET A 36 5.37 16.04 -16.85
CA MET A 36 4.39 14.97 -16.98
C MET A 36 3.06 15.54 -16.57
N ALA A 37 2.03 15.26 -17.36
CA ALA A 37 0.92 16.16 -17.51
C ALA A 37 -0.38 15.33 -17.51
N PHE A 38 -1.28 15.62 -16.57
CA PHE A 38 -2.52 14.86 -16.36
C PHE A 38 -3.68 15.79 -16.01
N GLU A 39 -4.90 15.37 -16.32
CA GLU A 39 -6.19 15.99 -15.97
C GLU A 39 -7.16 14.88 -15.57
N VAL A 40 -8.04 15.11 -14.59
CA VAL A 40 -9.18 14.21 -14.33
C VAL A 40 -10.45 14.90 -14.80
N ARG A 41 -11.20 14.19 -15.65
CA ARG A 41 -12.37 14.74 -16.33
C ARG A 41 -13.68 14.70 -15.54
N SER A 42 -13.81 13.88 -14.50
CA SER A 42 -14.91 13.98 -13.51
C SER A 42 -14.81 12.86 -12.48
N ALA A 43 -15.28 13.09 -11.25
CA ALA A 43 -15.80 12.04 -10.38
C ALA A 43 -17.34 12.03 -10.53
N LYS A 44 -17.91 11.01 -11.18
CA LYS A 44 -19.36 10.88 -11.28
C LYS A 44 -19.92 10.27 -9.99
N PHE A 45 -20.44 11.07 -9.07
CA PHE A 45 -21.20 10.54 -7.93
C PHE A 45 -22.63 10.17 -8.38
N PRO A 46 -23.28 9.12 -7.81
CA PRO A 46 -24.70 8.88 -8.02
C PRO A 46 -25.54 10.09 -7.57
N PRO A 47 -26.76 10.29 -8.12
CA PRO A 47 -27.55 11.49 -7.90
C PRO A 47 -28.08 11.56 -6.46
N ALA A 48 -27.24 12.05 -5.56
CA ALA A 48 -27.60 12.53 -4.24
C ALA A 48 -27.10 13.99 -4.14
N GLY A 49 -27.86 14.93 -4.71
CA GLY A 49 -27.83 16.35 -4.34
C GLY A 49 -26.55 17.18 -4.48
N LEU A 50 -25.44 16.66 -5.03
CA LEU A 50 -24.17 17.39 -5.09
C LEU A 50 -24.05 18.22 -6.37
N SER A 51 -24.43 19.50 -6.30
CA SER A 51 -24.18 20.50 -7.35
C SER A 51 -22.78 21.10 -7.20
N GLY A 52 -21.75 20.45 -7.76
CA GLY A 52 -20.38 20.97 -7.77
C GLY A 52 -19.60 20.47 -8.98
N ARG A 53 -19.05 21.38 -9.79
CA ARG A 53 -18.10 21.06 -10.86
C ARG A 53 -16.70 20.99 -10.25
N GLU A 54 -16.05 19.84 -10.29
CA GLU A 54 -14.73 19.62 -9.66
C GLU A 54 -13.76 18.89 -10.61
N MET A 55 -12.51 19.37 -10.63
CA MET A 55 -11.38 18.81 -11.37
C MET A 55 -10.45 18.11 -10.37
N CYS A 56 -10.28 16.79 -10.49
CA CYS A 56 -9.29 16.05 -9.72
C CYS A 56 -8.00 15.89 -10.56
N LEU A 57 -6.90 15.44 -9.96
CA LEU A 57 -5.71 14.98 -10.70
C LEU A 57 -5.50 13.50 -10.33
N LEU A 58 -5.02 12.64 -11.23
CA LEU A 58 -4.69 11.24 -10.92
C LEU A 58 -3.38 10.91 -11.62
N TRP A 59 -2.43 10.31 -10.89
CA TRP A 59 -1.07 10.08 -11.39
C TRP A 59 -0.68 8.60 -11.19
N PRO A 60 -0.03 7.91 -12.17
CA PRO A 60 0.31 6.50 -12.09
C PRO A 60 1.78 6.31 -11.65
N GLN A 61 2.03 6.46 -10.35
CA GLN A 61 3.17 5.92 -9.59
C GLN A 61 2.74 5.93 -8.10
N PRO A 62 3.25 5.04 -7.20
CA PRO A 62 2.49 4.57 -6.03
C PRO A 62 2.21 5.63 -4.94
N LEU A 63 2.65 6.88 -5.10
CA LEU A 63 2.43 7.93 -4.11
C LEU A 63 2.04 9.28 -4.73
N CYS A 64 0.95 9.83 -4.19
CA CYS A 64 0.49 11.22 -4.26
C CYS A 64 -0.31 11.69 -5.49
N VAL A 65 -1.54 12.09 -5.20
CA VAL A 65 -2.32 13.07 -5.94
C VAL A 65 -2.66 14.20 -4.97
N TYR A 66 -2.48 15.46 -5.37
CA TYR A 66 -3.05 16.59 -4.65
C TYR A 66 -4.28 17.14 -5.39
N MET A 67 -5.25 17.50 -4.56
CA MET A 67 -6.35 18.44 -4.74
C MET A 67 -7.54 17.99 -5.61
N CYS A 68 -8.61 17.64 -4.89
CA CYS A 68 -9.99 17.89 -5.30
C CYS A 68 -10.63 18.62 -4.10
N PHE A 69 -11.16 19.82 -4.30
CA PHE A 69 -11.92 20.57 -3.29
C PHE A 69 -13.41 20.31 -3.54
N PRO A 70 -14.06 19.45 -2.76
CA PRO A 70 -15.49 19.53 -2.57
C PRO A 70 -15.84 20.56 -1.51
N TYR A 71 -16.88 21.35 -1.79
CA TYR A 71 -17.45 22.33 -0.87
C TYR A 71 -18.08 21.70 0.39
N GLU A 72 -18.01 20.36 0.52
CA GLU A 72 -18.42 19.59 1.70
C GLU A 72 -17.27 18.75 2.28
N LEU A 73 -16.12 19.39 2.48
CA LEU A 73 -15.15 18.92 3.48
C LEU A 73 -15.56 19.54 4.82
N THR A 74 -16.08 18.72 5.75
CA THR A 74 -16.26 19.15 7.15
C THR A 74 -14.90 19.61 7.70
N GLU A 75 -14.85 20.58 8.63
CA GLU A 75 -13.61 21.13 9.21
C GLU A 75 -12.56 20.06 9.63
N GLU A 76 -12.98 18.84 9.98
CA GLU A 76 -12.09 17.70 10.28
C GLU A 76 -11.17 17.24 9.13
N ASP A 77 -11.51 17.52 7.87
CA ASP A 77 -10.70 17.14 6.70
C ASP A 77 -9.45 18.01 6.53
N GLN A 78 -9.34 19.11 7.27
CA GLN A 78 -8.17 19.99 7.23
C GLN A 78 -6.94 19.40 7.94
N SER A 79 -7.09 18.34 8.73
CA SER A 79 -6.00 17.69 9.49
C SER A 79 -5.19 16.64 8.71
N TRP A 80 -5.50 16.37 7.44
CA TRP A 80 -4.89 15.29 6.68
C TRP A 80 -3.58 15.70 6.00
N SER A 81 -2.52 14.91 6.20
CA SER A 81 -1.32 14.94 5.37
C SER A 81 -1.71 14.46 3.99
N ILE A 82 -1.24 15.18 2.98
CA ILE A 82 -1.88 15.05 1.68
C ILE A 82 -1.52 13.76 0.95
N PHE A 83 -0.41 13.11 1.29
CA PHE A 83 -0.13 11.75 0.82
C PHE A 83 -1.29 10.79 1.17
N SER A 84 -1.75 10.83 2.42
CA SER A 84 -2.84 10.01 2.96
C SER A 84 -4.21 10.44 2.43
N LEU A 85 -4.43 11.74 2.22
CA LEU A 85 -5.64 12.28 1.61
C LEU A 85 -5.83 11.73 0.18
N SER A 86 -4.74 11.62 -0.58
CA SER A 86 -4.79 11.14 -1.97
C SER A 86 -5.28 9.69 -2.09
N VAL A 87 -4.85 8.82 -1.18
CA VAL A 87 -5.26 7.42 -1.14
C VAL A 87 -6.72 7.32 -0.69
N CYS A 88 -7.11 8.12 0.31
CA CYS A 88 -8.47 8.15 0.85
C CYS A 88 -9.51 8.50 -0.23
N VAL A 89 -9.27 9.58 -0.98
CA VAL A 89 -10.20 10.05 -2.03
C VAL A 89 -10.37 9.00 -3.12
N ARG A 90 -9.29 8.32 -3.53
CA ARG A 90 -9.39 7.28 -4.57
C ARG A 90 -10.27 6.11 -4.15
N ILE A 91 -10.02 5.58 -2.95
CA ILE A 91 -10.76 4.44 -2.42
C ILE A 91 -12.23 4.83 -2.19
N LYS A 92 -12.48 6.03 -1.63
CA LYS A 92 -13.84 6.56 -1.44
C LYS A 92 -14.62 6.66 -2.76
N VAL A 93 -14.05 7.27 -3.79
CA VAL A 93 -14.76 7.48 -5.07
C VAL A 93 -15.18 6.14 -5.67
N TRP A 94 -14.24 5.19 -5.81
CA TRP A 94 -14.53 3.89 -6.39
C TRP A 94 -15.53 3.07 -5.58
N MET A 95 -15.34 2.97 -4.26
CA MET A 95 -16.21 2.16 -3.41
C MET A 95 -17.62 2.75 -3.27
N CYS A 96 -17.80 4.05 -3.44
CA CYS A 96 -19.10 4.71 -3.30
C CYS A 96 -19.78 5.03 -4.66
N GLY A 97 -19.37 4.33 -5.73
CA GLY A 97 -20.07 4.36 -7.03
C GLY A 97 -19.59 5.41 -8.02
N GLY A 98 -18.50 6.11 -7.73
CA GLY A 98 -17.83 6.99 -8.68
C GLY A 98 -16.71 6.32 -9.45
N THR A 99 -16.21 7.05 -10.45
CA THR A 99 -15.12 6.60 -11.32
C THR A 99 -13.99 7.62 -11.31
N LEU A 100 -12.80 7.14 -11.64
CA LEU A 100 -11.57 7.92 -11.65
C LEU A 100 -10.86 7.71 -12.98
N GLU A 101 -10.62 8.79 -13.71
CA GLU A 101 -10.10 8.77 -15.08
C GLU A 101 -8.84 9.63 -15.22
N ILE A 102 -7.85 9.12 -15.95
CA ILE A 102 -6.68 9.89 -16.36
C ILE A 102 -6.90 10.36 -17.80
N SER A 103 -7.04 11.66 -18.01
CA SER A 103 -7.17 12.28 -19.33
C SER A 103 -5.79 12.49 -19.94
N THR A 104 -5.52 11.81 -21.06
CA THR A 104 -4.27 11.97 -21.82
C THR A 104 -4.20 13.28 -22.60
N CYS A 105 -5.34 13.98 -22.76
CA CYS A 105 -5.45 15.22 -23.53
C CYS A 105 -5.20 16.49 -22.72
N SER A 106 -5.07 16.42 -21.39
CA SER A 106 -4.81 17.62 -20.60
C SER A 106 -3.72 17.42 -19.57
N HIS A 107 -2.95 18.50 -19.47
CA HIS A 107 -1.53 18.44 -19.25
C HIS A 107 -1.15 19.49 -18.21
N VAL A 108 -0.90 19.06 -16.97
CA VAL A 108 -0.43 19.92 -15.87
C VAL A 108 0.94 19.46 -15.37
N GLY A 109 1.98 20.30 -15.50
CA GLY A 109 3.31 19.99 -14.99
C GLY A 109 3.46 20.25 -13.48
N HIS A 110 4.08 19.33 -12.76
CA HIS A 110 4.40 19.49 -11.33
C HIS A 110 5.90 19.35 -11.05
N VAL A 111 6.41 20.24 -10.19
CA VAL A 111 7.83 20.27 -9.77
C VAL A 111 8.03 19.33 -8.59
N PHE A 112 8.66 18.19 -8.83
CA PHE A 112 8.98 17.22 -7.79
C PHE A 112 10.00 17.74 -6.79
N ARG A 113 9.77 17.44 -5.51
CA ARG A 113 10.66 17.77 -4.40
C ARG A 113 11.08 16.49 -3.67
N LYS A 114 12.27 16.49 -3.07
CA LYS A 114 12.81 15.35 -2.31
C LYS A 114 12.24 15.25 -0.89
N SER A 115 11.78 16.35 -0.30
CA SER A 115 11.28 16.39 1.07
C SER A 115 10.17 17.43 1.23
N THR A 116 9.36 17.25 2.28
CA THR A 116 8.32 18.21 2.66
C THR A 116 8.98 19.49 3.20
N PRO A 117 8.65 20.68 2.68
CA PRO A 117 9.23 21.94 3.14
C PRO A 117 8.66 22.42 4.47
N TYR A 118 7.59 21.76 4.96
CA TYR A 118 6.90 22.11 6.19
C TYR A 118 7.37 21.23 7.34
N THR A 119 7.54 21.85 8.50
CA THR A 119 7.70 21.19 9.78
C THR A 119 6.34 21.04 10.44
N PHE A 120 6.07 19.84 10.92
CA PHE A 120 4.84 19.51 11.63
C PHE A 120 5.14 19.23 13.11
N PRO A 121 4.27 19.66 14.04
CA PRO A 121 4.41 19.30 15.46
C PRO A 121 4.41 17.78 15.64
N GLY A 122 5.47 17.22 16.23
CA GLY A 122 5.64 15.76 16.37
C GLY A 122 6.18 15.05 15.13
N GLY A 123 6.59 15.79 14.10
CA GLY A 123 7.22 15.28 12.89
C GLY A 123 6.25 14.76 11.84
N THR A 124 6.69 14.75 10.58
CA THR A 124 5.89 14.31 9.42
C THR A 124 5.39 12.87 9.57
N SER A 125 6.23 11.98 10.15
CA SER A 125 5.88 10.56 10.34
C SER A 125 4.64 10.36 11.21
N LYS A 126 4.52 11.11 12.33
CA LYS A 126 3.37 11.01 13.24
C LYS A 126 2.06 11.36 12.53
N ILE A 127 2.05 12.43 11.75
CA ILE A 127 0.87 12.87 11.01
C ILE A 127 0.53 11.88 9.89
N VAL A 128 1.52 11.42 9.13
CA VAL A 128 1.29 10.44 8.06
C VAL A 128 0.71 9.14 8.63
N ASN A 129 1.29 8.62 9.71
CA ASN A 129 0.80 7.41 10.38
C ASN A 129 -0.60 7.60 10.95
N LYS A 130 -0.89 8.75 11.57
CA LYS A 130 -2.23 9.11 12.06
C LYS A 130 -3.26 9.01 10.93
N ASN A 131 -2.96 9.64 9.80
CA ASN A 131 -3.90 9.71 8.69
C ASN A 131 -4.04 8.37 7.97
N ASN A 132 -2.96 7.62 7.80
CA ASN A 132 -3.06 6.28 7.25
C ASN A 132 -3.85 5.34 8.18
N ALA A 133 -3.73 5.48 9.50
CA ALA A 133 -4.56 4.74 10.45
C ALA A 133 -6.04 5.12 10.33
N ARG A 134 -6.39 6.41 10.20
CA ARG A 134 -7.78 6.84 9.93
C ARG A 134 -8.33 6.24 8.63
N LEU A 135 -7.51 6.18 7.58
CA LEU A 135 -7.89 5.54 6.32
C LEU A 135 -8.13 4.05 6.50
N ALA A 136 -7.20 3.36 7.17
CA ALA A 136 -7.30 1.93 7.45
C ALA A 136 -8.59 1.57 8.21
N GLU A 137 -8.89 2.33 9.27
CA GLU A 137 -10.06 2.11 10.12
C GLU A 137 -11.41 2.40 9.47
N VAL A 138 -11.43 3.15 8.37
CA VAL A 138 -12.67 3.52 7.68
C VAL A 138 -12.86 2.75 6.38
N TRP A 139 -11.78 2.42 5.65
CA TRP A 139 -11.88 1.97 4.26
C TRP A 139 -11.25 0.61 3.95
N LEU A 140 -10.34 0.08 4.79
CA LEU A 140 -9.63 -1.17 4.47
C LEU A 140 -10.33 -2.42 5.02
N ASP A 141 -11.47 -2.29 5.70
CA ASP A 141 -12.18 -3.40 6.34
C ASP A 141 -11.19 -4.27 7.15
N ASP A 142 -11.19 -5.59 6.95
CA ASP A 142 -10.32 -6.52 7.67
C ASP A 142 -8.86 -6.50 7.20
N TRP A 143 -8.56 -5.89 6.04
CA TRP A 143 -7.18 -5.71 5.57
C TRP A 143 -6.40 -4.66 6.36
N LYS A 144 -7.06 -3.91 7.24
CA LYS A 144 -6.36 -3.02 8.17
C LYS A 144 -5.34 -3.77 9.03
N GLU A 145 -5.57 -5.03 9.37
CA GLU A 145 -4.67 -5.83 10.20
C GLU A 145 -3.41 -6.27 9.45
N PHE A 146 -3.54 -6.55 8.15
CA PHE A 146 -2.40 -6.70 7.24
C PHE A 146 -1.58 -5.41 7.20
N TYR A 147 -2.24 -4.27 7.00
CA TYR A 147 -1.59 -2.96 6.98
C TYR A 147 -0.86 -2.65 8.31
N TYR A 148 -1.49 -2.89 9.46
CA TYR A 148 -0.88 -2.63 10.76
C TYR A 148 0.25 -3.59 11.12
N SER A 149 0.20 -4.83 10.64
CA SER A 149 1.30 -5.78 10.84
C SER A 149 2.56 -5.33 10.09
N ILE A 150 2.40 -4.80 8.87
CA ILE A 150 3.53 -4.31 8.05
C ILE A 150 3.98 -2.91 8.48
N ASN A 151 3.05 -2.05 8.91
CA ASN A 151 3.33 -0.71 9.41
C ASN A 151 2.97 -0.58 10.91
N PRO A 152 3.79 -1.14 11.81
CA PRO A 152 3.53 -1.12 13.24
C PRO A 152 3.51 0.30 13.81
N GLY A 153 4.22 1.24 13.17
CA GLY A 153 4.20 2.66 13.54
C GLY A 153 2.85 3.34 13.34
N ALA A 154 1.97 2.79 12.50
CA ALA A 154 0.59 3.27 12.35
C ALA A 154 -0.37 2.66 13.39
N ARG A 155 -0.05 1.47 13.93
CA ARG A 155 -0.87 0.79 14.95
C ARG A 155 -0.82 1.50 16.31
N SER A 156 0.33 2.09 16.64
CA SER A 156 0.57 2.75 17.93
C SER A 156 0.11 4.21 17.99
N VAL A 157 -0.40 4.77 16.89
CA VAL A 157 -0.79 6.18 16.83
C VAL A 157 -2.26 6.35 17.16
N ASP A 158 -2.56 7.29 18.06
CA ASP A 158 -3.92 7.77 18.26
C ASP A 158 -4.42 8.51 17.01
N TYR A 159 -5.37 7.87 16.32
CA TYR A 159 -5.97 8.36 15.10
C TYR A 159 -7.20 9.25 15.32
N GLY A 160 -7.65 9.42 16.57
CA GLY A 160 -8.84 10.19 16.95
C GLY A 160 -10.16 9.55 16.50
N ASP A 161 -11.27 10.30 16.60
CA ASP A 161 -12.58 9.77 16.22
C ASP A 161 -12.74 9.66 14.69
N VAL A 162 -13.30 8.53 14.25
CA VAL A 162 -13.65 8.23 12.84
C VAL A 162 -15.11 7.81 12.69
N SER A 163 -15.92 7.96 13.74
CA SER A 163 -17.34 7.59 13.79
C SER A 163 -18.14 8.25 12.66
N GLY A 164 -17.97 9.56 12.44
CA GLY A 164 -18.62 10.31 11.38
C GLY A 164 -18.27 9.79 9.97
N ARG A 165 -17.02 9.36 9.76
CA ARG A 165 -16.57 8.81 8.47
C ARG A 165 -17.13 7.42 8.21
N ARG A 166 -17.22 6.58 9.24
CA ARG A 166 -17.89 5.28 9.17
C ARG A 166 -19.39 5.43 8.88
N LYS A 167 -20.03 6.39 9.54
CA LYS A 167 -21.44 6.73 9.29
C LYS A 167 -21.63 7.17 7.83
N LEU A 168 -20.81 8.09 7.33
CA LEU A 168 -20.85 8.53 5.93
C LEU A 168 -20.71 7.36 4.94
N ARG A 169 -19.74 6.46 5.17
CA ARG A 169 -19.56 5.28 4.32
C ARG A 169 -20.80 4.38 4.29
N LYS A 170 -21.46 4.22 5.44
CA LYS A 170 -22.70 3.46 5.57
C LYS A 170 -23.88 4.16 4.87
N ASP A 171 -24.03 5.46 5.10
CA ASP A 171 -25.12 6.28 4.55
C ASP A 171 -25.04 6.34 3.01
N LEU A 172 -23.83 6.37 2.44
CA LEU A 172 -23.59 6.29 0.99
C LEU A 172 -23.68 4.87 0.41
N ASN A 173 -23.95 3.85 1.24
CA ASN A 173 -24.02 2.44 0.85
C ASN A 173 -22.82 1.97 0.01
N CYS A 174 -21.61 2.37 0.42
CA CYS A 174 -20.39 2.05 -0.30
C CYS A 174 -20.08 0.55 -0.26
N LYS A 175 -19.43 0.04 -1.31
CA LYS A 175 -18.96 -1.34 -1.44
C LYS A 175 -17.90 -1.69 -0.40
N SER A 176 -17.61 -2.99 -0.26
CA SER A 176 -16.53 -3.51 0.58
C SER A 176 -15.16 -3.31 -0.07
N PHE A 177 -14.11 -3.33 0.74
CA PHE A 177 -12.73 -3.26 0.26
C PHE A 177 -12.35 -4.50 -0.54
N ARG A 178 -12.93 -5.66 -0.19
CA ARG A 178 -12.84 -6.88 -1.01
C ARG A 178 -13.32 -6.62 -2.44
N TRP A 179 -14.51 -6.03 -2.59
CA TRP A 179 -15.05 -5.69 -3.91
C TRP A 179 -14.11 -4.75 -4.67
N PHE A 180 -13.51 -3.78 -4.00
CA PHE A 180 -12.54 -2.87 -4.62
C PHE A 180 -11.32 -3.62 -5.18
N LEU A 181 -10.74 -4.55 -4.42
CA LEU A 181 -9.61 -5.35 -4.90
C LEU A 181 -9.98 -6.30 -6.03
N GLU A 182 -11.18 -6.88 -6.00
CA GLU A 182 -11.62 -7.84 -7.02
C GLU A 182 -12.04 -7.15 -8.34
N ASN A 183 -12.59 -5.93 -8.28
CA ASN A 183 -13.22 -5.28 -9.43
C ASN A 183 -12.47 -4.04 -9.95
N ILE A 184 -11.75 -3.32 -9.08
CA ILE A 184 -11.11 -2.05 -9.43
C ILE A 184 -9.58 -2.17 -9.47
N TYR A 185 -8.98 -2.92 -8.55
CA TYR A 185 -7.52 -3.09 -8.47
C TYR A 185 -7.09 -4.57 -8.37
N PRO A 186 -7.48 -5.41 -9.35
CA PRO A 186 -7.20 -6.86 -9.33
C PRO A 186 -5.72 -7.24 -9.47
N GLU A 187 -4.88 -6.32 -9.97
CA GLU A 187 -3.44 -6.47 -10.08
C GLU A 187 -2.69 -6.19 -8.76
N SER A 188 -3.41 -5.76 -7.72
CA SER A 188 -2.85 -5.56 -6.39
C SER A 188 -2.13 -6.81 -5.90
N GLN A 189 -0.95 -6.61 -5.31
CA GLN A 189 -0.21 -7.69 -4.65
C GLN A 189 -0.75 -7.99 -3.25
N MET A 190 -1.69 -7.20 -2.75
CA MET A 190 -2.27 -7.45 -1.45
C MET A 190 -3.10 -8.74 -1.49
N PRO A 191 -2.86 -9.68 -0.56
CA PRO A 191 -3.50 -10.98 -0.63
C PRO A 191 -5.00 -10.84 -0.33
N LEU A 192 -5.84 -11.32 -1.24
CA LEU A 192 -7.29 -11.44 -1.00
C LEU A 192 -7.56 -12.46 0.12
N ASP A 193 -6.85 -13.58 0.08
CA ASP A 193 -6.99 -14.67 1.02
C ASP A 193 -5.61 -15.20 1.42
N TYR A 194 -5.40 -15.34 2.73
CA TYR A 194 -4.19 -15.88 3.32
C TYR A 194 -4.51 -16.87 4.46
N TYR A 195 -3.66 -17.86 4.63
CA TYR A 195 -3.72 -18.85 5.71
C TYR A 195 -3.06 -18.34 6.99
N TYR A 196 -2.04 -17.51 6.85
CA TYR A 196 -1.24 -17.02 7.96
C TYR A 196 -0.76 -15.59 7.71
N LEU A 197 -0.67 -14.79 8.78
CA LEU A 197 -0.04 -13.48 8.81
C LEU A 197 0.70 -13.33 10.15
N GLY A 198 2.01 -13.14 10.10
CA GLY A 198 2.82 -12.97 11.31
C GLY A 198 4.29 -13.31 11.11
N GLU A 199 4.96 -13.61 12.21
CA GLU A 199 6.38 -14.00 12.21
C GLU A 199 6.56 -15.50 11.91
N ILE A 200 7.55 -15.83 11.07
CA ILE A 200 7.88 -17.22 10.76
C ILE A 200 9.12 -17.59 11.56
N ARG A 201 8.94 -18.38 12.63
CA ARG A 201 10.00 -18.70 13.61
C ARG A 201 10.58 -20.09 13.40
N ASN A 202 11.90 -20.22 13.38
CA ASN A 202 12.57 -21.53 13.37
C ASN A 202 12.52 -22.21 14.75
N VAL A 203 12.25 -23.52 14.79
CA VAL A 203 12.14 -24.28 16.05
C VAL A 203 13.48 -24.41 16.78
N GLU A 204 14.58 -24.65 16.05
CA GLU A 204 15.88 -24.94 16.67
C GLU A 204 16.60 -23.67 17.14
N THR A 205 16.64 -22.63 16.30
CA THR A 205 17.36 -21.39 16.63
C THR A 205 16.51 -20.36 17.36
N GLN A 206 15.19 -20.50 17.37
CA GLN A 206 14.26 -19.48 17.85
C GLN A 206 14.43 -18.11 17.13
N SER A 207 15.05 -18.11 15.95
CA SER A 207 15.17 -16.93 15.08
C SER A 207 13.99 -16.87 14.11
N CYS A 208 13.66 -15.67 13.66
CA CYS A 208 12.58 -15.41 12.72
C CYS A 208 13.13 -15.10 11.33
N LEU A 209 12.35 -15.43 10.30
CA LEU A 209 12.58 -14.87 8.97
C LEU A 209 12.50 -13.35 9.05
N ASP A 210 13.39 -12.68 8.32
CA ASP A 210 13.56 -11.24 8.39
C ASP A 210 14.01 -10.71 7.03
N THR A 211 13.36 -9.67 6.53
CA THR A 211 13.80 -9.01 5.29
C THR A 211 15.09 -8.22 5.48
N LEU A 212 15.47 -7.92 6.72
CA LEU A 212 16.61 -7.10 7.14
C LEU A 212 16.62 -5.71 6.49
N GLY A 213 15.45 -5.22 6.06
CA GLY A 213 15.32 -3.99 5.29
C GLY A 213 15.92 -4.06 3.88
N ARG A 214 16.22 -5.27 3.38
CA ARG A 214 16.73 -5.52 2.03
C ARG A 214 15.62 -5.30 0.99
N LYS A 215 16.04 -4.97 -0.24
CA LYS A 215 15.17 -4.67 -1.38
C LYS A 215 14.92 -5.91 -2.24
N SER A 216 13.96 -5.78 -3.17
CA SER A 216 13.72 -6.78 -4.22
C SER A 216 15.02 -7.13 -4.96
N GLY A 217 15.28 -8.43 -5.13
CA GLY A 217 16.47 -9.01 -5.74
C GLY A 217 17.52 -9.49 -4.74
N GLU A 218 17.43 -9.05 -3.47
CA GLU A 218 18.38 -9.40 -2.42
C GLU A 218 17.97 -10.67 -1.66
N ASN A 219 18.93 -11.25 -0.92
CA ASN A 219 18.70 -12.49 -0.18
C ASN A 219 17.74 -12.29 1.00
N LEU A 220 16.91 -13.29 1.28
CA LEU A 220 16.19 -13.39 2.54
C LEU A 220 17.19 -13.49 3.71
N GLY A 221 16.80 -13.01 4.88
CA GLY A 221 17.56 -13.12 6.11
C GLY A 221 16.81 -13.85 7.21
N THR A 222 17.51 -14.12 8.29
CA THR A 222 16.94 -14.42 9.61
C THR A 222 17.58 -13.53 10.67
N SER A 223 16.80 -13.17 11.69
CA SER A 223 17.26 -12.41 12.85
C SER A 223 16.57 -12.92 14.12
N TYR A 224 16.94 -12.40 15.29
CA TYR A 224 16.18 -12.67 16.51
C TYR A 224 14.73 -12.19 16.34
N CYS A 225 13.76 -12.97 16.83
CA CYS A 225 12.36 -12.58 16.78
C CYS A 225 12.12 -11.38 17.71
N HIS A 226 11.67 -10.24 17.17
CA HIS A 226 11.44 -9.03 17.97
C HIS A 226 9.96 -8.74 18.23
N GLY A 227 9.02 -9.39 17.53
CA GLY A 227 7.58 -9.23 17.75
C GLY A 227 7.04 -7.82 17.50
N LEU A 228 7.78 -6.98 16.76
CA LEU A 228 7.42 -5.58 16.48
C LEU A 228 6.69 -5.40 15.15
N GLY A 229 6.45 -6.46 14.39
CA GLY A 229 5.88 -6.37 13.05
C GLY A 229 6.92 -6.00 11.98
N GLY A 230 6.49 -5.32 10.91
CA GLY A 230 7.39 -4.76 9.90
C GLY A 230 8.14 -5.81 9.08
N ASN A 231 9.47 -5.76 9.12
CA ASN A 231 10.39 -6.62 8.36
C ASN A 231 10.36 -8.10 8.75
N GLN A 232 9.71 -8.46 9.86
CA GLN A 232 9.52 -9.86 10.28
C GLN A 232 8.09 -10.37 10.03
N VAL A 233 7.24 -9.60 9.35
CA VAL A 233 5.88 -10.03 9.02
C VAL A 233 5.84 -10.62 7.63
N PHE A 234 5.33 -11.83 7.56
CA PHE A 234 5.09 -12.55 6.33
C PHE A 234 3.62 -13.03 6.30
N ALA A 235 3.03 -13.02 5.12
CA ALA A 235 1.75 -13.63 4.85
C ALA A 235 1.94 -14.91 4.02
N TYR A 236 1.32 -16.01 4.46
CA TYR A 236 1.21 -17.22 3.65
C TYR A 236 -0.13 -17.24 2.94
N THR A 237 -0.14 -17.05 1.62
CA THR A 237 -1.35 -16.81 0.83
C THR A 237 -2.00 -18.10 0.32
N LYS A 238 -3.29 -18.05 -0.04
CA LYS A 238 -3.95 -19.17 -0.72
C LYS A 238 -3.34 -19.53 -2.08
N ARG A 239 -2.59 -18.61 -2.68
CA ARG A 239 -1.80 -18.83 -3.91
C ARG A 239 -0.48 -19.57 -3.65
N GLN A 240 -0.29 -20.09 -2.44
CA GLN A 240 0.94 -20.78 -2.02
C GLN A 240 2.18 -19.89 -2.12
N GLN A 241 2.05 -18.61 -1.75
CA GLN A 241 3.15 -17.67 -1.72
C GLN A 241 3.44 -17.26 -0.27
N ILE A 242 4.72 -17.11 0.08
CA ILE A 242 5.15 -16.48 1.33
C ILE A 242 5.62 -15.08 0.97
N MET A 243 4.91 -14.06 1.43
CA MET A 243 5.12 -12.67 1.01
C MET A 243 5.35 -11.72 2.18
N SER A 244 6.15 -10.67 1.96
CA SER A 244 6.35 -9.54 2.86
C SER A 244 6.25 -8.26 2.03
N ASP A 245 5.28 -7.40 2.35
CA ASP A 245 4.88 -6.24 1.55
C ASP A 245 4.58 -6.59 0.08
N ASP A 246 5.38 -6.14 -0.88
CA ASP A 246 5.23 -6.45 -2.31
C ASP A 246 6.19 -7.56 -2.80
N ASN A 247 6.99 -8.14 -1.90
CA ASN A 247 7.99 -9.16 -2.21
C ASN A 247 7.54 -10.55 -1.75
N CYS A 248 7.87 -11.55 -2.55
CA CYS A 248 7.65 -12.96 -2.29
C CYS A 248 8.99 -13.67 -2.12
N LEU A 249 8.99 -14.76 -1.36
CA LEU A 249 10.12 -15.67 -1.32
C LEU A 249 10.29 -16.35 -2.68
N ASP A 250 11.50 -16.26 -3.23
CA ASP A 250 11.85 -16.76 -4.55
C ASP A 250 13.09 -17.65 -4.47
N ALA A 251 12.99 -18.84 -5.04
CA ALA A 251 14.11 -19.77 -5.14
C ALA A 251 14.33 -20.24 -6.58
N SER A 252 15.12 -19.47 -7.33
CA SER A 252 15.46 -19.80 -8.72
C SER A 252 16.48 -20.94 -8.85
N ASN A 253 17.27 -21.20 -7.80
CA ASN A 253 18.22 -22.32 -7.74
C ASN A 253 17.70 -23.38 -6.74
N PRO A 254 17.73 -24.69 -7.10
CA PRO A 254 17.29 -25.76 -6.19
C PRO A 254 17.97 -25.78 -4.82
N SER A 255 19.18 -25.26 -4.68
CA SER A 255 19.94 -25.21 -3.41
C SER A 255 19.87 -23.84 -2.73
N GLY A 256 19.11 -22.88 -3.28
CA GLY A 256 19.09 -21.49 -2.84
C GLY A 256 20.25 -20.64 -3.40
N PRO A 257 20.48 -19.43 -2.86
CA PRO A 257 19.77 -18.83 -1.72
C PRO A 257 18.33 -18.43 -2.05
N VAL A 258 17.49 -18.31 -1.02
CA VAL A 258 16.15 -17.74 -1.15
C VAL A 258 16.27 -16.22 -1.20
N LYS A 259 15.58 -15.59 -2.14
CA LYS A 259 15.59 -14.14 -2.35
C LYS A 259 14.22 -13.53 -2.10
N LEU A 260 14.22 -12.24 -1.81
CA LEU A 260 13.03 -11.40 -1.82
C LEU A 260 12.86 -10.88 -3.25
N VAL A 261 11.81 -11.26 -3.95
CA VAL A 261 11.55 -10.79 -5.32
C VAL A 261 10.10 -10.36 -5.40
N ARG A 262 9.83 -9.26 -6.10
CA ARG A 262 8.46 -8.79 -6.32
C ARG A 262 7.52 -9.94 -6.71
N CYS A 263 6.39 -10.03 -6.02
CA CYS A 263 5.41 -11.07 -6.27
C CYS A 263 4.89 -10.96 -7.72
N HIS A 264 4.97 -12.06 -8.47
CA HIS A 264 4.51 -12.09 -9.87
C HIS A 264 3.30 -13.01 -10.09
N GLY A 265 2.94 -13.85 -9.11
CA GLY A 265 1.72 -14.67 -9.16
C GLY A 265 1.69 -15.76 -10.23
N MET A 266 2.82 -16.06 -10.88
CA MET A 266 2.93 -17.08 -11.94
C MET A 266 3.27 -18.48 -11.39
N GLY A 267 3.34 -18.64 -10.07
CA GLY A 267 3.76 -19.90 -9.42
C GLY A 267 5.25 -20.21 -9.65
N GLY A 268 5.59 -21.49 -9.74
CA GLY A 268 6.96 -21.94 -10.03
C GLY A 268 7.94 -21.69 -8.89
N ASN A 269 8.92 -20.80 -9.10
CA ASN A 269 9.98 -20.46 -8.15
C ASN A 269 9.52 -19.61 -6.95
N GLN A 270 8.28 -19.11 -6.95
CA GLN A 270 7.66 -18.41 -5.83
C GLN A 270 6.57 -19.22 -5.11
N MET A 271 6.50 -20.53 -5.38
CA MET A 271 5.45 -21.40 -4.85
C MET A 271 5.97 -22.27 -3.70
N TRP A 272 5.26 -22.22 -2.57
CA TRP A 272 5.65 -22.80 -1.30
C TRP A 272 4.47 -23.52 -0.63
N THR A 273 4.71 -24.71 -0.12
CA THR A 273 3.76 -25.46 0.71
C THR A 273 4.23 -25.46 2.14
N TYR A 274 3.31 -25.18 3.06
CA TYR A 274 3.52 -25.33 4.49
C TYR A 274 2.73 -26.54 5.00
N ASP A 275 3.40 -27.43 5.72
CA ASP A 275 2.76 -28.55 6.42
C ASP A 275 2.68 -28.21 7.91
N ASP A 276 1.45 -28.20 8.44
CA ASP A 276 1.16 -27.82 9.82
C ASP A 276 1.49 -28.92 10.84
N GLN A 277 1.63 -30.17 10.40
CA GLN A 277 1.96 -31.31 11.25
C GLN A 277 3.47 -31.41 11.49
N ASP A 278 4.27 -31.27 10.43
CA ASP A 278 5.72 -31.38 10.53
C ASP A 278 6.43 -30.01 10.65
N GLY A 279 5.73 -28.91 10.32
CA GLY A 279 6.23 -27.55 10.37
C GLY A 279 7.16 -27.19 9.21
N SER A 280 7.21 -27.99 8.14
CA SER A 280 8.14 -27.78 7.03
C SER A 280 7.60 -26.74 6.04
N ILE A 281 8.50 -25.87 5.56
CA ILE A 281 8.25 -24.98 4.42
C ILE A 281 8.98 -25.58 3.23
N ARG A 282 8.22 -26.15 2.29
CA ARG A 282 8.76 -26.82 1.10
C ARG A 282 8.57 -25.95 -0.14
N HIS A 283 9.66 -25.77 -0.88
CA HIS A 283 9.62 -25.15 -2.20
C HIS A 283 9.06 -26.15 -3.21
N VAL A 284 7.95 -25.79 -3.87
CA VAL A 284 7.18 -26.72 -4.70
C VAL A 284 7.99 -27.22 -5.89
N ASN A 285 8.72 -26.34 -6.57
CA ASN A 285 9.45 -26.69 -7.80
C ASN A 285 10.67 -27.59 -7.53
N SER A 286 11.44 -27.33 -6.48
CA SER A 286 12.64 -28.14 -6.17
C SER A 286 12.36 -29.33 -5.23
N GLY A 287 11.19 -29.37 -4.59
CA GLY A 287 10.85 -30.37 -3.57
C GLY A 287 11.70 -30.29 -2.29
N ARG A 288 12.45 -29.21 -2.11
CA ARG A 288 13.40 -29.01 -1.00
C ARG A 288 12.82 -28.12 0.08
N CYS A 289 13.31 -28.28 1.30
CA CYS A 289 12.80 -27.60 2.48
C CYS A 289 13.68 -26.40 2.82
N LEU A 290 13.04 -25.34 3.33
CA LEU A 290 13.71 -24.17 3.89
C LEU A 290 14.41 -24.58 5.17
N GLN A 291 15.72 -24.38 5.23
CA GLN A 291 16.54 -24.68 6.39
C GLN A 291 17.06 -23.38 7.02
N LYS A 292 17.18 -23.40 8.34
CA LYS A 292 17.86 -22.35 9.10
C LYS A 292 19.27 -22.06 8.54
N PRO A 293 19.83 -20.89 8.86
CA PRO A 293 21.20 -20.57 8.46
C PRO A 293 22.24 -21.56 8.99
N ASP A 294 23.29 -21.78 8.18
CA ASP A 294 24.46 -22.57 8.54
C ASP A 294 25.43 -21.74 9.41
N ALA A 295 26.31 -22.38 10.17
CA ALA A 295 27.27 -21.69 11.05
C ALA A 295 28.23 -20.73 10.31
N ARG A 296 28.37 -20.86 8.99
CA ARG A 296 29.22 -20.01 8.15
C ARG A 296 28.58 -18.66 7.81
N ASP A 297 27.25 -18.62 7.72
CA ASP A 297 26.47 -17.40 7.53
C ASP A 297 25.21 -17.55 8.36
N VAL A 298 25.25 -16.98 9.57
CA VAL A 298 24.19 -17.09 10.58
C VAL A 298 22.91 -16.32 10.20
N THR A 299 22.89 -15.63 9.06
CA THR A 299 21.76 -14.82 8.62
C THR A 299 21.05 -15.39 7.41
N LEU A 300 21.67 -16.29 6.64
CA LEU A 300 21.16 -16.72 5.34
C LEU A 300 20.49 -18.10 5.41
N PRO A 301 19.15 -18.19 5.37
CA PRO A 301 18.47 -19.47 5.23
C PRO A 301 18.68 -20.03 3.81
N THR A 302 18.75 -21.36 3.69
CA THR A 302 19.03 -22.04 2.42
C THR A 302 18.05 -23.18 2.15
N LEU A 303 18.04 -23.71 0.93
CA LEU A 303 17.26 -24.89 0.58
C LEU A 303 18.10 -26.15 0.68
N LYS A 304 17.59 -27.15 1.40
CA LYS A 304 18.24 -28.46 1.58
C LYS A 304 17.25 -29.60 1.31
N PRO A 305 17.73 -30.82 1.03
CA PRO A 305 16.87 -32.01 1.05
C PRO A 305 16.08 -32.07 2.36
N CYS A 306 14.79 -32.36 2.26
CA CYS A 306 13.93 -32.42 3.43
C CYS A 306 14.35 -33.59 4.33
N ASP A 307 14.69 -33.31 5.59
CA ASP A 307 15.19 -34.30 6.55
C ASP A 307 14.36 -34.39 7.85
N GLY A 308 13.36 -33.51 8.01
CA GLY A 308 12.49 -33.48 9.19
C GLY A 308 13.18 -33.01 10.47
N SER A 309 14.42 -32.52 10.39
CA SER A 309 15.18 -32.00 11.53
C SER A 309 14.57 -30.69 12.06
N GLY A 310 14.85 -30.35 13.32
CA GLY A 310 14.44 -29.07 13.91
C GLY A 310 14.90 -27.85 13.11
N ALA A 311 16.03 -27.98 12.41
CA ALA A 311 16.60 -26.98 11.52
C ALA A 311 15.67 -26.58 10.35
N GLN A 312 14.76 -27.48 9.94
CA GLN A 312 13.81 -27.27 8.83
C GLN A 312 12.37 -27.04 9.30
N LYS A 313 12.15 -26.98 10.62
CA LYS A 313 10.83 -26.74 11.19
C LYS A 313 10.64 -25.26 11.47
N TRP A 314 9.55 -24.71 10.94
CA TRP A 314 9.15 -23.33 11.04
C TRP A 314 7.73 -23.26 11.62
N ILE A 315 7.57 -22.42 12.62
CA ILE A 315 6.33 -22.17 13.32
C ILE A 315 5.65 -20.98 12.65
N MET A 316 4.51 -21.22 12.04
CA MET A 316 3.54 -20.20 11.64
C MET A 316 2.38 -20.21 12.64
N ASN A 317 2.66 -19.82 13.89
CA ASN A 317 1.63 -19.76 14.91
C ASN A 317 1.08 -18.33 14.99
N GLY A 318 -0.22 -18.20 14.79
CA GLY A 318 -0.89 -16.91 14.69
C GLY A 318 -2.29 -17.06 15.22
N SER A 319 -2.67 -16.16 16.12
CA SER A 319 -4.03 -16.03 16.64
C SER A 319 -5.03 -15.50 15.61
N PHE A 320 -4.57 -15.21 14.39
CA PHE A 320 -5.40 -14.70 13.31
C PHE A 320 -6.09 -15.84 12.56
N LYS A 321 -7.28 -16.22 13.01
CA LYS A 321 -8.24 -16.94 12.19
C LYS A 321 -9.12 -15.93 11.48
N TRP A 322 -8.97 -15.74 10.17
CA TRP A 322 -10.05 -15.16 9.39
C TRP A 322 -9.96 -15.42 7.88
N GLN A 323 -11.13 -15.67 7.28
CA GLN A 323 -11.44 -15.29 5.92
C GLN A 323 -12.72 -14.46 5.94
N ALA A 324 -12.75 -13.40 5.14
CA ALA A 324 -13.97 -12.67 4.80
C ALA A 324 -14.94 -13.64 4.16
N ASN A 325 -16.09 -13.82 4.80
CA ASN A 325 -17.31 -14.09 4.06
C ASN A 325 -17.81 -12.78 3.47
#